data_AF-A0A9X4BV77-F1
#
_entry.id   AF-A0A9X4BV77-F1
#
_cell.length_a   1.000
_cell.length_b   1.000
_cell.length_c   1.000
_cell.angle_alpha   90.00
_cell.angle_beta   90.00
_cell.angle_gamma   90.00
#
_symmetry.space_group_name_H-M   'P 1'
#
loop_
_entity.id
_entity.type
_entity.pdbx_description
1 polymer ?
#
loop_
_entity_poly.entity_id
_entity_poly.type
_entity_poly.pdbx_seq_one_letter_code
_entity_poly.pdbx_strand_id
1 'polypeptide(L)'
;SARNGQTPKIQTRLSATTRHSALSGRVIQTFPKHVRIPLLSQPVMEACLRVPTWMCVSEGKNRSVARAAFADAIPHDVLNRRSKGSYLNFAGVVYKENRVQLRGFLMSGCLRSQGLLDVTALEEFFQRDFPPRDFSFLRIFYLCMFENWLRHQD
;
A
#
# COMPACT_ATOMS: atom_id res chain seq x y z
N SER A 1 -35.17 -50.50 25.72
CA SER A 1 -34.84 -49.08 25.47
C SER A 1 -33.43 -49.00 24.91
N ALA A 2 -33.23 -48.25 23.83
CA ALA A 2 -32.26 -48.55 22.79
C ALA A 2 -30.81 -48.03 23.02
N ARG A 3 -29.84 -48.88 22.61
CA ARG A 3 -28.61 -48.62 21.84
C ARG A 3 -28.02 -47.19 21.85
N ASN A 4 -26.78 -47.05 22.34
CA ASN A 4 -25.83 -46.03 21.85
C ASN A 4 -24.56 -46.70 21.34
N GLY A 5 -24.50 -46.87 20.02
CA GLY A 5 -23.33 -47.36 19.29
C GLY A 5 -22.39 -46.22 18.92
N GLN A 6 -21.09 -46.50 18.98
CA GLN A 6 -20.06 -45.78 18.24
C GLN A 6 -20.27 -45.96 16.73
N THR A 7 -20.15 -44.89 15.95
CA THR A 7 -19.43 -44.79 14.65
C THR A 7 -19.57 -43.37 14.04
N PRO A 8 -18.62 -42.96 13.17
CA PRO A 8 -18.22 -41.56 12.97
C PRO A 8 -19.04 -40.83 11.91
N LYS A 9 -19.05 -39.49 11.93
CA LYS A 9 -19.57 -38.68 10.83
C LYS A 9 -18.47 -37.81 10.22
N ILE A 10 -18.05 -38.23 9.04
CA ILE A 10 -17.34 -37.47 8.03
C ILE A 10 -18.31 -36.44 7.46
N GLN A 11 -17.96 -35.15 7.51
CA GLN A 11 -18.57 -34.10 6.69
C GLN A 11 -17.69 -32.86 6.77
N THR A 12 -17.27 -32.12 5.74
CA THR A 12 -17.14 -32.31 4.29
C THR A 12 -16.18 -31.18 3.90
N ARG A 13 -15.22 -31.44 2.99
CA ARG A 13 -14.39 -30.39 2.37
C ARG A 13 -15.30 -29.32 1.74
N LEU A 14 -15.13 -28.06 2.13
CA LEU A 14 -15.49 -26.92 1.30
C LEU A 14 -14.20 -26.30 0.76
N SER A 15 -13.71 -26.88 -0.33
CA SER A 15 -12.79 -26.21 -1.25
C SER A 15 -13.57 -25.08 -1.94
N ALA A 16 -13.43 -23.86 -1.44
CA ALA A 16 -13.84 -22.66 -2.18
C ALA A 16 -12.78 -22.37 -3.25
N THR A 17 -13.03 -22.93 -4.43
CA THR A 17 -12.35 -22.58 -5.68
C THR A 17 -12.82 -21.19 -6.12
N THR A 18 -12.06 -20.15 -5.80
CA THR A 18 -12.13 -18.89 -6.55
C THR A 18 -10.99 -18.87 -7.54
N ARG A 19 -11.23 -19.48 -8.71
CA ARG A 19 -10.49 -19.18 -9.92
C ARG A 19 -11.01 -17.84 -10.44
N HIS A 20 -10.23 -16.78 -10.29
CA HIS A 20 -10.18 -15.72 -11.29
C HIS A 20 -8.71 -15.54 -11.68
N SER A 21 -8.41 -16.00 -12.87
CA SER A 21 -7.14 -15.81 -13.58
C SER A 21 -7.08 -14.41 -14.21
N ALA A 22 -5.84 -13.96 -14.42
CA ALA A 22 -5.40 -12.92 -15.34
C ALA A 22 -5.23 -11.49 -14.79
N LEU A 23 -4.23 -11.31 -13.92
CA LEU A 23 -3.33 -10.15 -13.93
C LEU A 23 -1.91 -10.64 -13.61
N SER A 24 -1.25 -11.24 -14.61
CA SER A 24 0.14 -11.72 -14.47
C SER A 24 1.14 -10.57 -14.66
N GLY A 25 1.06 -9.56 -13.80
CA GLY A 25 2.21 -8.70 -13.51
C GLY A 25 3.05 -9.40 -12.45
N ARG A 26 4.17 -10.02 -12.84
CA ARG A 26 5.13 -10.63 -11.92
C ARG A 26 5.80 -9.53 -11.08
N VAL A 27 5.14 -9.09 -10.02
CA VAL A 27 5.87 -8.59 -8.86
C VAL A 27 6.44 -9.82 -8.19
N ILE A 28 7.75 -10.02 -8.31
CA ILE A 28 8.45 -10.99 -7.48
C ILE A 28 8.32 -10.48 -6.03
N GLN A 29 7.26 -10.87 -5.33
CA GLN A 29 7.21 -10.79 -3.87
C GLN A 29 8.08 -11.91 -3.31
N THR A 30 9.39 -11.77 -3.42
CA THR A 30 10.29 -12.48 -2.54
C THR A 30 10.19 -11.80 -1.17
N PHE A 31 9.27 -12.24 -0.33
CA PHE A 31 9.41 -12.06 1.13
C PHE A 31 10.33 -13.19 1.61
N PRO A 32 11.65 -13.00 1.74
CA PRO A 32 12.58 -14.11 1.93
C PRO A 32 12.62 -14.61 3.39
N LYS A 33 11.63 -14.23 4.22
CA LYS A 33 11.59 -14.47 5.67
C LYS A 33 10.13 -14.62 6.11
N HIS A 34 9.85 -15.53 7.04
CA HIS A 34 8.53 -15.66 7.66
C HIS A 34 8.08 -14.33 8.26
N VAL A 35 7.18 -13.63 7.58
CA VAL A 35 6.58 -12.39 8.08
C VAL A 35 5.59 -12.75 9.17
N ARG A 36 5.86 -12.33 10.40
CA ARG A 36 4.89 -12.40 11.51
C ARG A 36 4.14 -11.09 11.57
N ILE A 37 2.82 -11.15 11.74
CA ILE A 37 1.95 -9.97 11.82
C ILE A 37 1.21 -10.00 13.17
N PRO A 38 1.87 -9.64 14.29
CA PRO A 38 1.29 -9.79 15.64
C PRO A 38 -0.02 -9.04 15.84
N LEU A 39 -0.19 -7.89 15.15
CA LEU A 39 -1.41 -7.07 15.22
C LEU A 39 -2.63 -7.76 14.60
N LEU A 40 -2.44 -8.82 13.80
CA LEU A 40 -3.51 -9.64 13.24
C LEU A 40 -3.72 -10.95 14.02
N SER A 41 -3.05 -11.13 15.16
CA SER A 41 -3.34 -12.28 16.03
C SER A 41 -4.76 -12.17 16.59
N GLN A 42 -5.42 -13.31 16.73
CA GLN A 42 -6.78 -13.40 17.25
C GLN A 42 -7.01 -12.61 18.55
N PRO A 43 -6.20 -12.75 19.63
CA PRO A 43 -6.47 -12.01 20.87
C PRO A 43 -6.38 -10.49 20.70
N VAL A 44 -5.48 -10.00 19.83
CA VAL A 44 -5.37 -8.56 19.54
C VAL A 44 -6.59 -8.09 18.76
N MET A 45 -6.99 -8.84 17.74
CA MET A 45 -8.17 -8.51 16.93
C MET A 45 -9.45 -8.50 17.76
N GLU A 46 -9.67 -9.50 18.61
CA GLU A 46 -10.83 -9.57 19.51
C GLU A 46 -10.85 -8.41 20.50
N ALA A 47 -9.69 -8.04 21.06
CA ALA A 47 -9.58 -6.86 21.91
C ALA A 47 -9.93 -5.57 21.14
N CYS A 48 -9.38 -5.39 19.93
CA CYS A 48 -9.68 -4.22 19.10
C CYS A 48 -11.15 -4.15 18.68
N LEU A 49 -11.79 -5.28 18.37
CA LEU A 49 -13.21 -5.33 17.99
C LEU A 49 -14.15 -5.06 19.17
N ARG A 50 -13.69 -5.28 20.41
CA ARG A 50 -14.44 -4.94 21.62
C ARG A 50 -14.41 -3.46 21.95
N VAL A 51 -13.47 -2.70 21.40
CA VAL A 51 -13.34 -1.26 21.63
C VAL A 51 -14.47 -0.50 20.93
N PRO A 52 -15.26 0.32 21.65
CA PRO A 52 -16.26 1.17 21.02
C PRO A 52 -15.64 2.15 20.02
N THR A 53 -16.29 2.35 18.87
CA THR A 53 -15.74 3.14 17.76
C THR A 53 -15.45 4.59 18.12
N TRP A 54 -16.22 5.20 19.03
CA TRP A 54 -15.98 6.57 19.52
C TRP A 54 -14.71 6.70 20.37
N MET A 55 -14.18 5.60 20.92
CA MET A 55 -12.92 5.61 21.67
C MET A 55 -11.70 5.57 20.76
N CYS A 56 -11.86 5.30 19.46
CA CYS A 56 -10.74 5.23 18.49
C CYS A 56 -10.08 6.58 18.21
N VAL A 57 -10.77 7.68 18.55
CA VAL A 57 -10.26 9.05 18.47
C VAL A 57 -10.52 9.75 19.80
N SER A 58 -9.51 10.40 20.36
CA SER A 58 -9.66 11.25 21.54
C SER A 58 -8.75 12.47 21.38
N GLU A 59 -9.21 13.67 21.76
CA GLU A 59 -8.46 14.93 21.65
C GLU A 59 -7.89 15.19 20.23
N GLY A 60 -8.62 14.79 19.19
CA GLY A 60 -8.16 14.89 17.79
C GLY A 60 -7.00 13.94 17.42
N LYS A 61 -6.67 12.97 18.28
CA LYS A 61 -5.63 11.97 18.04
C LYS A 61 -6.26 10.63 17.65
N ASN A 62 -5.94 10.16 16.44
CA ASN A 62 -6.28 8.81 15.98
C ASN A 62 -5.54 7.73 16.77
N ARG A 63 -6.14 6.54 16.86
CA ARG A 63 -5.61 5.36 17.57
C ARG A 63 -5.41 5.60 19.07
N SER A 64 -6.28 6.42 19.67
CA SER A 64 -6.19 6.84 21.08
C SER A 64 -6.07 5.66 22.04
N VAL A 65 -6.87 4.59 21.86
CA VAL A 65 -6.80 3.40 22.74
C VAL A 65 -5.43 2.72 22.66
N ALA A 66 -4.90 2.51 21.45
CA ALA A 66 -3.57 1.92 21.30
C ALA A 66 -2.48 2.83 21.86
N ARG A 67 -2.58 4.15 21.68
CA ARG A 67 -1.62 5.10 22.25
C ARG A 67 -1.65 5.06 23.78
N ALA A 68 -2.83 5.03 24.39
CA ALA A 68 -2.98 4.91 25.84
C ALA A 68 -2.39 3.60 26.37
N ALA A 69 -2.65 2.47 25.70
CA ALA A 69 -2.16 1.16 26.11
C ALA A 69 -0.63 1.02 26.09
N PHE A 70 0.06 1.83 25.28
CA PHE A 70 1.53 1.80 25.13
C PHE A 70 2.21 3.10 25.61
N ALA A 71 1.50 3.99 26.32
CA ALA A 71 2.01 5.31 26.68
C ALA A 71 3.35 5.25 27.45
N ASP A 72 3.50 4.24 28.31
CA ASP A 72 4.69 4.04 29.14
C ASP A 72 5.77 3.17 28.46
N ALA A 73 5.47 2.62 27.28
CA ALA A 73 6.33 1.66 26.58
C ALA A 73 7.08 2.25 25.38
N ILE A 74 6.72 3.47 24.93
CA ILE A 74 7.33 4.10 23.76
C ILE A 74 7.71 5.57 24.03
N PRO A 75 8.74 6.10 23.33
CA PRO A 75 9.11 7.50 23.42
C PRO A 75 7.96 8.48 23.13
N HIS A 76 7.95 9.60 23.86
CA HIS A 76 6.87 10.58 23.80
C HIS A 76 6.69 11.24 22.42
N ASP A 77 7.77 11.39 21.66
CA ASP A 77 7.77 11.89 20.28
C ASP A 77 7.07 10.91 19.31
N VAL A 78 7.27 9.61 19.48
CA VAL A 78 6.55 8.56 18.74
C VAL A 78 5.08 8.50 19.17
N LEU A 79 4.82 8.60 20.47
CA LEU A 79 3.48 8.59 21.06
C LEU A 79 2.62 9.77 20.61
N ASN A 80 3.21 10.93 20.35
CA ASN A 80 2.48 12.12 19.90
C ASN A 80 2.64 12.42 18.41
N ARG A 81 3.34 11.55 17.66
CA ARG A 81 3.51 11.73 16.23
C ARG A 81 2.18 11.76 15.50
N ARG A 82 1.93 12.89 14.82
CA ARG A 82 0.70 13.14 14.03
C ARG A 82 0.82 12.75 12.56
N SER A 83 2.02 12.71 12.02
CA SER A 83 2.24 12.21 10.67
C SER A 83 2.20 10.67 10.66
N LYS A 84 1.60 10.07 9.63
CA LYS A 84 1.96 8.70 9.26
C LYS A 84 3.31 8.75 8.54
N GLY A 85 4.07 7.66 8.52
CA GLY A 85 5.14 7.54 7.52
C GLY A 85 4.45 7.70 6.17
N SER A 86 4.69 8.80 5.47
CA SER A 86 3.95 9.07 4.24
C SER A 86 4.52 8.16 3.17
N TYR A 87 3.69 7.29 2.59
CA TYR A 87 4.06 6.56 1.38
C TYR A 87 4.56 7.53 0.30
N LEU A 88 4.07 8.78 0.32
CA LEU A 88 4.53 9.83 -0.58
C LEU A 88 6.00 10.21 -0.37
N ASN A 89 6.55 10.14 0.85
CA ASN A 89 7.98 10.36 1.06
C ASN A 89 8.79 9.25 0.39
N PHE A 90 8.36 8.00 0.55
CA PHE A 90 8.99 6.87 -0.13
C PHE A 90 8.87 6.99 -1.66
N ALA A 91 7.69 7.36 -2.16
CA ALA A 91 7.48 7.60 -3.58
C ALA A 91 8.38 8.73 -4.13
N GLY A 92 8.67 9.76 -3.32
CA GLY A 92 9.62 10.82 -3.67
C GLY A 92 11.06 10.32 -3.76
N VAL A 93 11.47 9.41 -2.87
CA VAL A 93 12.78 8.73 -2.95
C VAL A 93 12.86 7.90 -4.25
N VAL A 94 11.85 7.07 -4.51
CA VAL A 94 11.76 6.26 -5.73
C VAL A 94 11.81 7.13 -6.99
N TYR A 95 11.06 8.24 -7.01
CA TYR A 95 11.10 9.18 -8.12
C TYR A 95 12.51 9.74 -8.33
N LYS A 96 13.18 10.19 -7.26
CA LYS A 96 14.53 10.77 -7.34
C LYS A 96 15.54 9.76 -7.89
N GLU A 97 15.49 8.52 -7.42
CA GLU A 97 16.38 7.43 -7.87
C GLU A 97 16.14 7.05 -9.35
N ASN A 98 14.89 7.14 -9.82
CA ASN A 98 14.50 6.69 -11.16
C ASN A 98 14.25 7.83 -12.16
N ARG A 99 14.52 9.09 -11.79
CA ARG A 99 14.21 10.30 -12.58
C ARG A 99 14.66 10.21 -14.04
N VAL A 100 15.88 9.75 -14.27
CA VAL A 100 16.46 9.61 -15.62
C VAL A 100 15.71 8.56 -16.45
N GLN A 101 15.38 7.42 -15.83
CA GLN A 101 14.65 6.35 -16.49
C GLN A 101 13.21 6.76 -16.80
N LEU A 102 12.52 7.42 -15.86
CA LEU A 102 11.16 7.93 -16.05
C LEU A 102 11.10 8.97 -17.18
N ARG A 103 12.07 9.88 -17.23
CA ARG A 103 12.21 10.82 -18.34
C ARG A 103 12.39 10.08 -19.67
N GLY A 104 13.34 9.14 -19.74
CA GLY A 104 13.57 8.36 -20.95
C GLY A 104 12.31 7.61 -21.41
N PHE A 105 11.58 7.01 -20.48
CA PHE A 105 10.35 6.28 -20.74
C PHE A 105 9.25 7.14 -21.38
N LEU A 106 9.03 8.36 -20.88
CA LEU A 106 8.04 9.29 -21.43
C LEU A 106 8.53 9.95 -22.72
N MET A 107 9.80 10.35 -22.78
CA MET A 107 10.36 11.08 -23.93
C MET A 107 10.61 10.18 -25.14
N SER A 108 10.59 8.87 -25.00
CA SER A 108 10.64 7.92 -26.12
C SER A 108 9.32 7.17 -26.32
N GLY A 109 8.26 7.64 -25.64
CA GLY A 109 6.98 6.94 -25.55
C GLY A 109 5.94 7.32 -26.62
N CYS A 110 4.86 6.56 -26.59
CA CYS A 110 3.67 6.71 -27.42
C CYS A 110 2.98 8.06 -27.17
N LEU A 111 2.91 8.50 -25.92
CA LEU A 111 2.31 9.80 -25.58
C LEU A 111 3.06 10.96 -26.25
N ARG A 112 4.39 10.87 -26.36
CA ARG A 112 5.19 11.87 -27.09
C ARG A 112 4.96 11.75 -28.60
N SER A 113 4.98 10.54 -29.16
CA SER A 113 4.79 10.36 -30.61
C SER A 113 3.43 10.84 -31.10
N GLN A 114 2.41 10.80 -30.23
CA GLN A 114 1.07 11.31 -30.51
C GLN A 114 0.90 12.81 -30.20
N GLY A 115 1.95 13.51 -29.74
CA GLY A 115 1.89 14.94 -29.41
C GLY A 115 1.04 15.27 -28.17
N LEU A 116 0.80 14.30 -27.28
CA LEU A 116 -0.03 14.46 -26.09
C LEU A 116 0.74 14.97 -24.86
N LEU A 117 2.05 15.17 -24.99
CA LEU A 117 2.91 15.69 -23.93
C LEU A 117 3.39 17.10 -24.24
N ASP A 118 3.29 17.99 -23.26
CA ASP A 118 4.05 19.23 -23.25
C ASP A 118 5.51 18.92 -22.91
N VAL A 119 6.33 18.77 -23.96
CA VAL A 119 7.73 18.37 -23.85
C VAL A 119 8.54 19.41 -23.09
N THR A 120 8.31 20.70 -23.36
CA THR A 120 9.06 21.79 -22.72
C THR A 120 8.77 21.81 -21.22
N ALA A 121 7.50 21.75 -20.83
CA ALA A 121 7.12 21.74 -19.42
C ALA A 121 7.65 20.49 -18.69
N LEU A 122 7.67 19.33 -19.36
CA LEU A 122 8.23 18.10 -18.79
C LEU A 122 9.74 18.16 -18.63
N GLU A 123 10.48 18.67 -19.62
CA GLU A 123 11.93 18.85 -19.51
C GLU A 123 12.29 19.78 -18.35
N GLU A 124 11.59 20.92 -18.22
CA GLU A 124 11.76 21.81 -17.07
C GLU A 124 11.44 21.09 -15.75
N PHE A 125 10.35 20.35 -15.70
CA PHE A 125 9.97 19.58 -14.51
C PHE A 125 11.04 18.56 -14.12
N PHE A 126 11.60 17.85 -15.10
CA PHE A 126 12.69 16.91 -14.92
C PHE A 126 14.05 17.57 -14.67
N GLN A 127 14.17 18.90 -14.65
CA GLN A 127 15.38 19.64 -14.25
C GLN A 127 15.27 20.24 -12.85
N ARG A 128 14.05 20.45 -12.35
CA ARG A 128 13.81 21.01 -11.01
C ARG A 128 14.09 19.99 -9.89
N ASP A 129 14.55 20.52 -8.76
CA ASP A 129 14.57 19.80 -7.48
C ASP A 129 13.33 20.18 -6.66
N PHE A 130 12.83 19.21 -5.88
CA PHE A 130 11.57 19.34 -5.16
C PHE A 130 11.82 19.72 -3.69
N PRO A 131 11.16 20.79 -3.18
CA PRO A 131 11.21 21.09 -1.77
C PRO A 131 10.48 20.00 -0.94
N PRO A 132 10.78 19.90 0.36
CA PRO A 132 10.08 18.96 1.24
C PRO A 132 8.56 19.17 1.16
N ARG A 133 7.81 18.08 0.94
CA ARG A 133 6.33 18.04 0.79
C ARG A 133 5.77 18.51 -0.56
N ASP A 134 6.60 18.76 -1.57
CA ASP A 134 6.10 18.86 -2.94
C ASP A 134 5.79 17.46 -3.48
N PHE A 135 4.55 17.25 -3.91
CA PHE A 135 4.06 15.98 -4.45
C PHE A 135 3.71 16.06 -5.94
N SER A 136 4.16 17.11 -6.63
CA SER A 136 3.92 17.31 -8.07
C SER A 136 4.49 16.17 -8.92
N PHE A 137 5.54 15.49 -8.44
CA PHE A 137 6.15 14.33 -9.09
C PHE A 137 5.17 13.16 -9.29
N LEU A 138 4.08 13.09 -8.50
CA LEU A 138 3.04 12.08 -8.70
C LEU A 138 2.40 12.17 -10.09
N ARG A 139 2.40 13.36 -10.72
CA ARG A 139 1.92 13.53 -12.09
C ARG A 139 2.75 12.74 -13.10
N ILE A 140 4.05 12.61 -12.86
CA ILE A 140 4.93 11.77 -13.70
C ILE A 140 4.52 10.31 -13.61
N PHE A 141 4.19 9.81 -12.41
CA PHE A 141 3.70 8.44 -12.27
C PHE A 141 2.38 8.22 -13.02
N TYR A 142 1.45 9.18 -13.01
CA TYR A 142 0.23 9.06 -13.81
C TYR A 142 0.53 8.98 -15.32
N LEU A 143 1.42 9.85 -15.83
CA LEU A 143 1.84 9.79 -17.23
C LEU A 143 2.48 8.44 -17.57
N CYS A 144 3.35 7.92 -16.70
CA CYS A 144 3.95 6.59 -16.89
C CYS A 144 2.91 5.47 -16.87
N MET A 145 1.89 5.57 -16.03
CA MET A 145 0.79 4.60 -16.02
C MET A 145 0.01 4.62 -17.34
N PHE A 146 -0.33 5.81 -17.87
CA PHE A 146 -1.02 5.92 -19.16
C PHE A 146 -0.16 5.43 -20.32
N GLU A 147 1.12 5.80 -20.35
CA GLU A 147 2.08 5.32 -21.34
C GLU A 147 2.18 3.78 -21.31
N ASN A 148 2.26 3.19 -20.12
CA ASN A 148 2.30 1.74 -19.97
C ASN A 148 0.99 1.07 -20.40
N TRP A 149 -0.16 1.67 -20.09
CA TRP A 149 -1.46 1.18 -20.54
C TRP A 149 -1.55 1.16 -22.06
N LEU A 150 -1.20 2.26 -22.73
CA LEU A 150 -1.19 2.36 -24.21
C LEU A 150 -0.30 1.30 -24.86
N ARG A 151 0.88 1.02 -24.30
CA ARG A 151 1.80 -0.01 -24.81
C ARG A 151 1.27 -1.45 -24.69
N HIS A 152 0.23 -1.67 -23.89
CA HIS A 152 -0.36 -2.99 -23.65
C HIS A 152 -1.83 -3.06 -24.12
N GLN A 153 -2.25 -2.18 -25.03
CA GLN A 153 -3.61 -2.22 -25.62
C GLN A 153 -3.72 -3.08 -26.89
N ASP A 154 -2.66 -3.78 -27.30
CA ASP A 154 -2.66 -4.73 -28.42
C ASP A 154 -3.14 -6.14 -28.01
#